data_AF-A0A0Q6WEA4-F1
#
_entry.id   AF-A0A0Q6WEA4-F1
#
_cell.length_a   1.000
_cell.length_b   1.000
_cell.length_c   1.000
_cell.angle_alpha   90.00
_cell.angle_beta   90.00
_cell.angle_gamma   90.00
#
_symmetry.space_group_name_H-M   'P 1'
#
loop_
_entity.id
_entity.type
_entity.pdbx_description
1 polymer ?
#
loop_
_entity_poly.entity_id
_entity_poly.type
_entity_poly.pdbx_seq_one_letter_code
_entity_poly.pdbx_strand_id
1 'polypeptide(L)'
;MRHTALALLILACNAQAAPRCDAVSVEYSAPRLVPLAGHVSVKRLAARPERELDDSDPEYKPRSPHDTAAFHRLVTIDSTKEGVPRVNTIEIYTLQGPKRAWRLDFAELAQNVEVQWLNEDLLFLRAWWGRIVSTELLFEVSSGRFLYAKEANYGLMIQPCEELQAK
;
A
#
# COMPACT_ATOMS: atom_id res chain seq x y z
N MET A 1 52.16 63.61 17.46
CA MET A 1 51.72 62.37 18.14
C MET A 1 50.21 62.28 18.11
N ARG A 2 49.64 61.61 17.09
CA ARG A 2 48.25 61.10 17.08
C ARG A 2 48.27 59.88 16.16
N HIS A 3 48.14 58.69 16.74
CA HIS A 3 47.91 57.46 15.99
C HIS A 3 46.47 57.04 16.25
N THR A 4 45.67 57.13 15.20
CA THR A 4 44.29 56.66 15.14
C THR A 4 44.32 55.16 14.88
N ALA A 5 43.98 54.34 15.89
CA ALA A 5 43.77 52.91 15.70
C ALA A 5 42.28 52.66 15.46
N LEU A 6 41.96 52.26 14.23
CA LEU A 6 40.62 51.86 13.78
C LEU A 6 40.39 50.40 14.24
N ALA A 7 39.46 50.17 15.16
CA ALA A 7 39.08 48.82 15.56
C ALA A 7 38.01 48.27 14.60
N LEU A 8 38.41 47.29 13.78
CA LEU A 8 37.54 46.55 12.88
C LEU A 8 36.86 45.42 13.68
N LEU A 9 35.58 45.57 14.05
CA LEU A 9 34.78 44.46 14.58
C LEU A 9 34.42 43.51 13.43
N ILE A 10 35.01 42.32 13.45
CA ILE A 10 34.60 41.22 12.57
C ILE A 10 33.39 40.55 13.25
N LEU A 11 32.19 40.77 12.70
CA LEU A 11 31.01 39.97 13.04
C LEU A 11 31.25 38.54 12.50
N ALA A 12 31.54 37.60 13.40
CA ALA A 12 31.47 36.18 13.08
C ALA A 12 30.00 35.81 12.88
N CYS A 13 29.57 35.71 11.63
CA CYS A 13 28.31 35.07 11.29
C CYS A 13 28.44 33.59 11.63
N ASN A 14 27.97 33.18 12.82
CA ASN A 14 27.75 31.78 13.13
C ASN A 14 26.59 31.29 12.26
N ALA A 15 26.91 30.86 11.04
CA ALA A 15 26.01 30.03 10.26
C ALA A 15 25.89 28.69 10.98
N GLN A 16 24.96 28.60 11.93
CA GLN A 16 24.51 27.32 12.44
C GLN A 16 23.89 26.58 11.26
N ALA A 17 24.60 25.55 10.79
CA ALA A 17 24.06 24.61 9.83
C ALA A 17 22.75 24.10 10.41
N ALA A 18 21.66 24.26 9.64
CA ALA A 18 20.39 23.68 10.01
C ALA A 18 20.58 22.18 10.28
N PRO A 19 19.85 21.63 11.25
CA PRO A 19 19.94 20.22 11.56
C PRO A 19 19.58 19.41 10.32
N ARG A 20 20.44 18.47 9.97
CA ARG A 20 20.18 17.57 8.86
C ARG A 20 19.16 16.55 9.34
N CYS A 21 17.91 16.71 8.93
CA CYS A 21 17.01 15.57 8.85
C CYS A 21 17.67 14.59 7.87
N ASP A 22 18.26 13.52 8.37
CA ASP A 22 18.72 12.44 7.52
C ASP A 22 17.52 11.93 6.70
N ALA A 23 17.77 11.54 5.45
CA ALA A 23 16.72 11.04 4.58
C ALA A 23 16.14 9.73 5.18
N VAL A 24 14.95 9.81 5.76
CA VAL A 24 14.26 8.64 6.31
C VAL A 24 13.69 7.80 5.15
N SER A 25 13.90 6.49 5.19
CA SER A 25 13.42 5.55 4.17
C SER A 25 12.25 4.70 4.69
N VAL A 26 11.40 4.24 3.78
CA VAL A 26 10.38 3.22 4.08
C VAL A 26 11.08 1.90 4.44
N GLU A 27 10.72 1.31 5.57
CA GLU A 27 11.23 0.00 5.96
C GLU A 27 10.32 -1.09 5.41
N TYR A 28 10.90 -1.97 4.59
CA TYR A 28 10.24 -3.15 4.05
C TYR A 28 10.66 -4.39 4.80
N SER A 29 9.69 -5.21 5.21
CA SER A 29 9.95 -6.47 5.89
C SER A 29 8.96 -7.56 5.45
N ALA A 30 9.18 -8.80 5.89
CA ALA A 30 8.13 -9.81 5.82
C ALA A 30 6.96 -9.36 6.73
N PRO A 31 5.70 -9.70 6.40
CA PRO A 31 4.54 -9.30 7.21
C PRO A 31 4.69 -9.72 8.67
N ARG A 32 4.89 -8.76 9.56
CA ARG A 32 5.20 -8.97 10.98
C ARG A 32 4.28 -8.15 11.88
N LEU A 33 4.09 -6.87 11.57
CA LEU A 33 3.17 -6.01 12.32
C LEU A 33 1.72 -6.43 12.05
N VAL A 34 1.42 -6.80 10.80
CA VAL A 34 0.13 -7.38 10.41
C VAL A 34 0.36 -8.71 9.70
N PRO A 35 0.35 -9.84 10.45
CA PRO A 35 0.49 -11.16 9.86
C PRO A 35 -0.65 -11.43 8.87
N LEU A 36 -0.34 -11.91 7.67
CA LEU A 36 -1.37 -12.24 6.68
C LEU A 36 -2.33 -13.33 7.20
N ALA A 37 -1.83 -14.25 8.02
CA ALA A 37 -2.67 -15.24 8.68
C ALA A 37 -3.69 -14.53 9.58
N GLY A 38 -4.98 -14.76 9.32
CA GLY A 38 -6.08 -14.13 10.03
C GLY A 38 -6.62 -12.86 9.37
N HIS A 39 -5.82 -12.16 8.56
CA HIS A 39 -6.22 -10.91 7.90
C HIS A 39 -6.51 -11.09 6.40
N VAL A 40 -5.83 -12.03 5.75
CA VAL A 40 -5.99 -12.34 4.34
C VAL A 40 -6.33 -13.82 4.20
N SER A 41 -7.41 -14.11 3.47
CA SER A 41 -7.73 -15.48 3.08
C SER A 41 -7.85 -15.62 1.58
N VAL A 42 -7.37 -16.75 1.05
CA VAL A 42 -7.49 -17.10 -0.37
C VAL A 42 -8.32 -18.38 -0.46
N LYS A 43 -9.37 -18.33 -1.27
CA LYS A 43 -10.26 -19.47 -1.52
C LYS A 43 -10.37 -19.71 -3.02
N ARG A 44 -10.24 -20.97 -3.44
CA ARG A 44 -10.59 -21.34 -4.82
C ARG A 44 -12.11 -21.34 -4.97
N LEU A 45 -12.59 -20.76 -6.05
CA LEU A 45 -14.00 -20.82 -6.42
C LEU A 45 -14.22 -21.97 -7.40
N ALA A 46 -15.37 -22.64 -7.27
CA ALA A 46 -15.74 -23.76 -8.14
C ALA A 46 -16.00 -23.31 -9.59
N ALA A 47 -16.48 -22.08 -9.76
CA ALA A 47 -16.81 -21.50 -11.05
C ALA A 47 -16.48 -20.00 -11.06
N ARG A 48 -16.42 -19.43 -12.28
CA ARG A 48 -16.38 -18.00 -12.49
C ARG A 48 -17.68 -17.36 -11.93
N PRO A 49 -17.60 -16.23 -11.22
CA PRO A 49 -18.78 -15.47 -10.82
C PRO A 49 -19.56 -14.96 -12.04
N GLU A 50 -20.87 -15.18 -12.05
CA GLU A 50 -21.80 -14.58 -13.02
C GLU A 50 -22.14 -13.15 -12.56
N ARG A 51 -21.21 -12.23 -12.79
CA ARG A 51 -21.39 -10.79 -12.51
C ARG A 51 -20.84 -9.99 -13.68
N GLU A 52 -21.49 -8.86 -13.97
CA GLU A 52 -21.02 -7.90 -14.95
C GLU A 52 -19.89 -7.06 -14.36
N LEU A 53 -18.93 -6.71 -15.22
CA LEU A 53 -17.87 -5.78 -14.90
C LEU A 53 -18.44 -4.36 -15.04
N ASP A 54 -18.42 -3.59 -13.96
CA ASP A 54 -18.78 -2.17 -13.99
C ASP A 54 -17.61 -1.37 -14.56
N ASP A 55 -17.58 -1.19 -15.88
CA ASP A 55 -16.54 -0.44 -16.59
C ASP A 55 -16.80 1.09 -16.58
N SER A 56 -17.71 1.60 -15.72
CA SER A 56 -18.04 3.02 -15.67
C SER A 56 -17.00 3.89 -14.95
N ASP A 57 -16.22 3.31 -14.05
CA ASP A 57 -15.14 3.98 -13.33
C ASP A 57 -13.81 3.87 -14.13
N PRO A 58 -13.24 4.98 -14.63
CA PRO A 58 -11.99 4.96 -15.39
C PRO A 58 -10.76 4.54 -14.59
N GLU A 59 -10.82 4.63 -13.25
CA GLU A 59 -9.75 4.14 -12.36
C GLU A 59 -9.87 2.63 -12.10
N TYR A 60 -11.06 2.06 -12.33
CA TYR A 60 -11.30 0.63 -12.24
C TYR A 60 -10.90 -0.06 -13.54
N LYS A 61 -9.75 -0.74 -13.50
CA LYS A 61 -9.21 -1.52 -14.63
C LYS A 61 -9.26 -3.02 -14.30
N PRO A 62 -10.44 -3.65 -14.39
CA PRO A 62 -10.62 -5.01 -13.90
C PRO A 62 -9.95 -6.07 -14.77
N ARG A 63 -9.71 -5.77 -16.04
CA ARG A 63 -9.20 -6.72 -17.02
C ARG A 63 -7.68 -6.68 -17.12
N SER A 64 -7.09 -7.85 -17.36
CA SER A 64 -5.68 -7.96 -17.71
C SER A 64 -5.40 -7.28 -19.07
N PRO A 65 -4.14 -6.93 -19.38
CA PRO A 65 -3.80 -6.16 -20.59
C PRO A 65 -4.33 -6.71 -21.91
N HIS A 66 -4.49 -8.03 -22.03
CA HIS A 66 -5.03 -8.73 -23.19
C HIS A 66 -6.34 -9.47 -22.93
N ASP A 67 -7.09 -9.06 -21.90
CA ASP A 67 -8.43 -9.58 -21.58
C ASP A 67 -8.48 -11.12 -21.40
N THR A 68 -7.42 -11.72 -20.86
CA THR A 68 -7.38 -13.16 -20.56
C THR A 68 -7.86 -13.47 -19.14
N ALA A 69 -7.85 -12.48 -18.25
CA ALA A 69 -8.35 -12.57 -16.88
C ALA A 69 -9.00 -11.25 -16.43
N ALA A 70 -9.81 -11.34 -15.38
CA ALA A 70 -10.43 -10.17 -14.77
C ALA A 70 -10.63 -10.33 -13.26
N PHE A 71 -10.96 -9.23 -12.57
CA PHE A 71 -11.40 -9.26 -11.18
C PHE A 71 -12.68 -8.45 -10.93
N HIS A 72 -13.39 -8.81 -9.85
CA HIS A 72 -14.46 -8.02 -9.24
C HIS A 72 -14.04 -7.52 -7.86
N ARG A 73 -14.43 -6.28 -7.53
CA ARG A 73 -14.47 -5.80 -6.14
C ARG A 73 -15.90 -5.89 -5.63
N LEU A 74 -16.17 -6.76 -4.66
CA LEU A 74 -17.54 -6.99 -4.17
C LEU A 74 -17.94 -6.10 -3.00
N VAL A 75 -16.97 -5.74 -2.16
CA VAL A 75 -17.20 -4.94 -0.97
C VAL A 75 -16.07 -3.92 -0.90
N THR A 76 -16.44 -2.66 -1.05
CA THR A 76 -15.60 -1.53 -0.69
C THR A 76 -15.92 -1.15 0.74
N ILE A 77 -14.94 -0.67 1.50
CA ILE A 77 -15.19 -0.12 2.83
C ILE A 77 -16.04 1.14 2.65
N ASP A 78 -17.31 1.02 3.03
CA ASP A 78 -18.19 2.14 3.26
C ASP A 78 -18.00 2.60 4.70
N SER A 79 -17.16 3.63 4.89
CA SER A 79 -16.84 4.17 6.20
C SER A 79 -18.05 4.80 6.93
N THR A 80 -19.21 4.89 6.27
CA THR A 80 -20.43 5.50 6.84
C THR A 80 -21.34 4.51 7.56
N LYS A 81 -21.15 3.19 7.38
CA LYS A 81 -22.02 2.16 7.97
C LYS A 81 -21.36 1.51 9.18
N GLU A 82 -21.85 1.87 10.36
CA GLU A 82 -21.42 1.30 11.64
C GLU A 82 -21.89 -0.16 11.78
N GLY A 83 -21.06 -1.02 12.39
CA GLY A 83 -21.42 -2.42 12.71
C GLY A 83 -21.25 -3.45 11.59
N VAL A 84 -20.89 -3.06 10.36
CA VAL A 84 -20.61 -4.01 9.27
C VAL A 84 -19.13 -4.44 9.32
N PRO A 85 -18.81 -5.75 9.36
CA PRO A 85 -17.44 -6.23 9.27
C PRO A 85 -16.76 -5.69 8.00
N ARG A 86 -15.64 -4.97 8.19
CA ARG A 86 -14.88 -4.34 7.10
C ARG A 86 -14.05 -5.39 6.37
N VAL A 87 -14.68 -6.13 5.47
CA VAL A 87 -13.99 -7.08 4.61
C VAL A 87 -13.98 -6.57 3.18
N ASN A 88 -12.80 -6.24 2.64
CA ASN A 88 -12.67 -6.07 1.18
C ASN A 88 -12.60 -7.44 0.54
N THR A 89 -13.45 -7.68 -0.46
CA THR A 89 -13.43 -8.94 -1.22
C THR A 89 -13.06 -8.67 -2.67
N ILE A 90 -12.05 -9.39 -3.15
CA ILE A 90 -11.63 -9.40 -4.56
C ILE A 90 -11.84 -10.81 -5.10
N GLU A 91 -12.64 -10.94 -6.14
CA GLU A 91 -12.76 -12.19 -6.89
C GLU A 91 -11.98 -12.08 -8.19
N ILE A 92 -11.11 -13.04 -8.49
CA ILE A 92 -10.24 -13.03 -9.67
C ILE A 92 -10.54 -14.28 -10.50
N TYR A 93 -10.63 -14.17 -11.81
CA TYR A 93 -10.96 -15.32 -12.66
C TYR A 93 -10.41 -15.19 -14.08
N THR A 94 -10.21 -16.33 -14.73
CA THR A 94 -9.83 -16.38 -16.14
C THR A 94 -11.04 -16.19 -17.05
N LEU A 95 -10.84 -15.41 -18.11
CA LEU A 95 -11.79 -15.22 -19.21
C LEU A 95 -11.50 -16.20 -20.36
N GLN A 96 -10.23 -16.55 -20.54
CA GLN A 96 -9.73 -17.43 -21.61
C GLN A 96 -8.89 -18.58 -21.03
N GLY A 97 -8.82 -19.70 -21.75
CA GLY A 97 -8.00 -20.85 -21.35
C GLY A 97 -8.58 -21.65 -20.15
N PRO A 98 -7.72 -22.28 -19.32
CA PRO A 98 -8.17 -23.07 -18.18
C PRO A 98 -8.99 -22.24 -17.19
N LYS A 99 -10.18 -22.74 -16.82
CA LYS A 99 -11.07 -22.08 -15.86
C LYS A 99 -10.43 -22.05 -14.47
N ARG A 100 -10.10 -20.85 -14.01
CA ARG A 100 -9.60 -20.58 -12.66
C ARG A 100 -10.38 -19.43 -12.08
N ALA A 101 -10.71 -19.54 -10.80
CA ALA A 101 -11.41 -18.51 -10.07
C ALA A 101 -10.98 -18.56 -8.60
N TRP A 102 -10.73 -17.38 -8.03
CA TRP A 102 -10.20 -17.17 -6.69
C TRP A 102 -10.99 -16.08 -6.00
N ARG A 103 -11.11 -16.19 -4.69
CA ARG A 103 -11.65 -15.15 -3.81
C ARG A 103 -10.60 -14.81 -2.76
N LEU A 104 -10.29 -13.53 -2.67
CA LEU A 104 -9.38 -12.95 -1.70
C LEU A 104 -10.23 -12.10 -0.75
N ASP A 105 -10.23 -12.46 0.53
CA ASP A 105 -10.89 -11.69 1.58
C ASP A 105 -9.82 -10.98 2.41
N PHE A 106 -9.97 -9.67 2.61
CA PHE A 106 -9.09 -8.83 3.43
C PHE A 106 -9.89 -8.19 4.55
N ALA A 107 -9.59 -8.54 5.80
CA ALA A 107 -10.30 -8.06 6.98
C ALA A 107 -9.61 -6.85 7.61
N GLU A 108 -10.36 -5.97 8.28
CA GLU A 108 -9.82 -4.90 9.14
C GLU A 108 -8.94 -3.87 8.43
N LEU A 109 -9.16 -3.66 7.13
CA LEU A 109 -8.47 -2.61 6.39
C LEU A 109 -8.97 -1.22 6.79
N ALA A 110 -8.08 -0.25 6.67
CA ALA A 110 -8.44 1.16 6.81
C ALA A 110 -9.00 1.75 5.50
N GLN A 111 -8.63 1.17 4.36
CA GLN A 111 -8.97 1.65 3.03
C GLN A 111 -9.22 0.46 2.09
N ASN A 112 -9.76 0.73 0.90
CA ASN A 112 -9.91 -0.30 -0.13
C ASN A 112 -8.54 -0.86 -0.55
N VAL A 113 -8.52 -2.13 -0.94
CA VAL A 113 -7.32 -2.73 -1.52
C VAL A 113 -7.12 -2.14 -2.90
N GLU A 114 -5.94 -1.58 -3.14
CA GLU A 114 -5.53 -1.20 -4.48
C GLU A 114 -5.16 -2.45 -5.27
N VAL A 115 -5.57 -2.49 -6.54
CA VAL A 115 -5.44 -3.68 -7.38
C VAL A 115 -4.99 -3.25 -8.76
N GLN A 116 -3.92 -3.87 -9.27
CA GLN A 116 -3.39 -3.56 -10.59
C GLN A 116 -2.84 -4.83 -11.26
N TRP A 117 -3.20 -5.05 -12.52
CA TRP A 117 -2.55 -6.06 -13.35
C TRP A 117 -1.13 -5.64 -13.70
N LEU A 118 -0.17 -6.54 -13.49
CA LEU A 118 1.19 -6.37 -13.99
C LEU A 118 1.38 -7.05 -15.36
N ASN A 119 0.66 -8.15 -15.59
CA ASN A 119 0.57 -8.87 -16.85
C ASN A 119 -0.71 -9.74 -16.86
N GLU A 120 -0.76 -10.79 -17.70
CA GLU A 120 -1.92 -11.70 -17.80
C GLU A 120 -2.16 -12.63 -16.61
N ASP A 121 -1.16 -12.85 -15.76
CA ASP A 121 -1.22 -13.83 -14.67
C ASP A 121 -0.91 -13.23 -13.29
N LEU A 122 -0.30 -12.05 -13.25
CA LEU A 122 0.17 -11.41 -12.03
C LEU A 122 -0.66 -10.17 -11.68
N LEU A 123 -1.22 -10.21 -10.48
CA LEU A 123 -1.99 -9.12 -9.89
C LEU A 123 -1.22 -8.54 -8.70
N PHE A 124 -0.85 -7.27 -8.80
CA PHE A 124 -0.35 -6.51 -7.67
C PHE A 124 -1.50 -6.05 -6.79
N LEU A 125 -1.36 -6.22 -5.48
CA LEU A 125 -2.31 -5.72 -4.49
C LEU A 125 -1.59 -4.93 -3.41
N ARG A 126 -2.17 -3.80 -3.00
CA ARG A 126 -1.69 -3.01 -1.86
C ARG A 126 -2.81 -2.83 -0.85
N ALA A 127 -2.58 -3.36 0.36
CA ALA A 127 -3.52 -3.37 1.47
C ALA A 127 -3.03 -2.43 2.58
N TRP A 128 -3.85 -1.46 3.00
CA TRP A 128 -3.51 -0.52 4.06
C TRP A 128 -4.15 -0.90 5.40
N TRP A 129 -3.31 -1.20 6.39
CA TRP A 129 -3.69 -1.55 7.75
C TRP A 129 -3.52 -0.32 8.66
N GLY A 130 -4.48 0.60 8.60
CA GLY A 130 -4.35 1.91 9.23
C GLY A 130 -3.63 2.92 8.34
N ARG A 131 -2.93 3.87 8.97
CA ARG A 131 -2.27 5.00 8.28
C ARG A 131 -0.81 4.75 7.93
N ILE A 132 -0.15 3.86 8.65
CA ILE A 132 1.32 3.76 8.66
C ILE A 132 1.85 2.41 8.21
N VAL A 133 0.98 1.40 8.09
CA VAL A 133 1.37 0.06 7.64
C VAL A 133 0.60 -0.27 6.38
N SER A 134 1.33 -0.69 5.34
CA SER A 134 0.74 -1.33 4.18
C SER A 134 1.39 -2.69 3.93
N THR A 135 0.69 -3.56 3.21
CA THR A 135 1.28 -4.78 2.65
C THR A 135 1.10 -4.77 1.15
N GLU A 136 2.23 -4.90 0.46
CA GLU A 136 2.32 -5.14 -0.97
C GLU A 136 2.37 -6.64 -1.23
N LEU A 137 1.48 -7.11 -2.11
CA LEU A 137 1.28 -8.51 -2.44
C LEU A 137 1.37 -8.70 -3.96
N LEU A 138 1.94 -9.83 -4.38
CA LEU A 138 1.88 -10.27 -5.78
C LEU A 138 1.17 -11.61 -5.85
N PHE A 139 -0.01 -11.64 -6.44
CA PHE A 139 -0.82 -12.84 -6.59
C PHE A 139 -0.68 -13.42 -8.00
N GLU A 140 -0.39 -14.71 -8.09
CA GLU A 140 -0.33 -15.47 -9.34
C GLU A 140 -1.65 -16.22 -9.56
N VAL A 141 -2.38 -15.83 -10.61
CA VAL A 141 -3.72 -16.34 -10.91
C VAL A 141 -3.68 -17.81 -11.33
N SER A 142 -2.62 -18.25 -12.00
CA SER A 142 -2.47 -19.63 -12.46
C SER A 142 -2.38 -20.64 -11.32
N SER A 143 -1.73 -20.27 -10.21
CA SER A 143 -1.53 -21.13 -9.05
C SER A 143 -2.42 -20.80 -7.84
N GLY A 144 -2.95 -19.57 -7.78
CA GLY A 144 -3.72 -19.09 -6.65
C GLY A 144 -2.87 -18.77 -5.41
N ARG A 145 -1.58 -18.42 -5.62
CA ARG A 145 -0.62 -18.20 -4.54
C ARG A 145 -0.07 -16.78 -4.58
N PHE A 146 0.33 -16.29 -3.41
CA PHE A 146 1.19 -15.11 -3.32
C PHE A 146 2.64 -15.49 -3.60
N LEU A 147 3.27 -14.83 -4.57
CA LEU A 147 4.69 -14.95 -4.89
C LEU A 147 5.55 -13.96 -4.09
N TYR A 148 4.92 -12.85 -3.68
CA TYR A 148 5.56 -11.79 -2.92
C TYR A 148 4.58 -11.29 -1.87
N ALA A 149 5.13 -11.02 -0.69
CA ALA A 149 4.45 -10.32 0.38
C ALA A 149 5.50 -9.51 1.15
N LYS A 150 5.39 -8.19 1.11
CA LYS A 150 6.16 -7.33 2.01
C LYS A 150 5.29 -6.31 2.67
N GLU A 151 5.56 -6.12 3.94
CA GLU A 151 5.00 -5.06 4.76
C GLU A 151 5.90 -3.84 4.66
N ALA A 152 5.31 -2.69 4.39
CA ALA A 152 5.94 -1.40 4.39
C ALA A 152 5.49 -0.63 5.64
N ASN A 153 6.45 -0.21 6.47
CA ASN A 153 6.20 0.64 7.63
C ASN A 153 6.65 2.07 7.33
N TYR A 154 5.68 2.98 7.32
CA TYR A 154 5.86 4.41 7.08
C TYR A 154 5.97 5.22 8.38
N GLY A 155 5.97 4.57 9.55
CA GLY A 155 5.98 5.24 10.85
C GLY A 155 7.15 6.21 11.00
N LEU A 156 8.36 5.81 10.58
CA LEU A 156 9.56 6.66 10.66
C LEU A 156 9.48 7.89 9.74
N MET A 157 8.78 7.81 8.60
CA MET A 157 8.60 8.96 7.70
C MET A 157 7.65 10.02 8.25
N ILE A 158 6.80 9.65 9.21
CA ILE A 158 5.76 10.50 9.78
C ILE A 158 6.18 11.09 11.13
N GLN A 159 7.22 10.52 11.75
CA GLN A 159 7.79 11.08 12.96
C GLN A 159 8.43 12.43 12.65
N PRO A 160 8.06 13.51 13.38
CA PRO A 160 8.76 14.77 13.25
C PRO A 160 10.25 14.55 13.58
N CYS A 161 11.15 15.19 12.81
CA CYS A 161 12.57 15.20 13.15
C CYS A 161 12.70 15.58 14.63
N GLU A 162 13.52 14.84 15.38
CA GLU A 162 13.68 14.99 16.81
C GLU A 162 14.44 16.29 17.12
N GLU A 163 13.77 17.42 16.91
CA GLU A 163 14.17 18.73 17.38
C GLU A 163 12.92 19.47 17.85
N LEU A 164 12.67 19.34 19.15
CA LEU A 164 12.06 20.32 20.07
C LEU A 164 11.55 19.61 21.34
N GLN A 165 12.37 18.75 21.94
CA GLN A 165 12.23 18.39 23.37
C GLN A 165 13.56 18.46 24.12
N ALA A 166 14.45 19.36 23.71
CA ALA A 166 15.47 19.86 24.63
C ALA A 166 14.81 20.89 25.55
N LYS A 167 14.37 20.39 26.72
CA LYS A 167 14.04 21.06 28.00
C LYS A 167 13.83 22.57 28.01
#